data_AF-A0A523GYB9-F1
#
_entry.id   AF-A0A523GYB9-F1
#
_cell.length_a   1.000
_cell.length_b   1.000
_cell.length_c   1.000
_cell.angle_alpha   90.00
_cell.angle_beta   90.00
_cell.angle_gamma   90.00
#
_symmetry.space_group_name_H-M   'P 1'
#
loop_
_entity.id
_entity.type
_entity.pdbx_description
1 polymer ?
#
loop_
_entity_poly.entity_id
_entity_poly.type
_entity_poly.pdbx_seq_one_letter_code
_entity_poly.pdbx_strand_id
1 'polypeptide(L)'
;MRMLAAIVMLWLAGCAGGYVPPDWQLNAHGALRDSVTAYLVGNSKLADMEFARTRAEIASTGRIDLLARTELVRCAAHVASLEFNECGLYQILAEDATDSERVYAEYLAGRWAGLNTALLPAQHRGVVAGADGALRAIKDPLSRLVAAGVLFQIGRLTPNGVTIATQTASDQGWRRPLLAWLGVAARSAEQLGDKDEALRIQRRIDLVLGVDGEPSR
;
A
#
# COMPACT_ATOMS: atom_id res chain seq x y z
N MET A 1 -27.36 -5.43 -65.18
CA MET A 1 -26.77 -4.38 -64.33
C MET A 1 -26.26 -5.00 -63.04
N ARG A 2 -24.98 -5.39 -63.05
CA ARG A 2 -24.26 -6.13 -61.99
C ARG A 2 -23.32 -5.19 -61.22
N MET A 3 -23.75 -3.95 -60.95
CA MET A 3 -22.83 -2.84 -60.65
C MET A 3 -23.23 -1.95 -59.45
N LEU A 4 -23.95 -2.50 -58.47
CA LEU A 4 -24.34 -1.79 -57.24
C LEU A 4 -23.94 -2.51 -55.94
N ALA A 5 -23.12 -3.57 -56.03
CA ALA A 5 -22.71 -4.38 -54.88
C ALA A 5 -21.24 -4.17 -54.44
N ALA A 6 -20.62 -3.05 -54.80
CA ALA A 6 -19.16 -2.87 -54.65
C ALA A 6 -18.70 -1.65 -53.83
N ILE A 7 -19.55 -1.05 -52.98
CA ILE A 7 -19.16 0.17 -52.23
C ILE A 7 -19.28 0.04 -50.68
N VAL A 8 -19.74 -1.11 -50.14
CA VAL A 8 -19.95 -1.24 -48.68
C VAL A 8 -18.77 -1.89 -47.93
N MET A 9 -17.68 -2.26 -48.62
CA MET A 9 -16.61 -3.08 -48.02
C MET A 9 -15.28 -2.34 -47.83
N LEU A 10 -15.30 -1.07 -47.40
CA LEU A 10 -14.06 -0.32 -47.17
C LEU A 10 -14.10 0.61 -45.94
N TRP A 11 -14.57 0.13 -44.79
CA TRP A 11 -14.48 0.88 -43.51
C TRP A 11 -14.15 -0.03 -42.31
N LEU A 12 -13.15 -0.91 -42.45
CA LEU A 12 -12.61 -1.74 -41.35
C LEU A 12 -11.10 -1.54 -41.13
N ALA A 13 -10.54 -0.39 -41.51
CA ALA A 13 -9.21 0.04 -41.05
C ALA A 13 -9.36 0.89 -39.77
N GLY A 14 -9.88 0.29 -38.71
CA GLY A 14 -10.03 0.92 -37.39
C GLY A 14 -8.81 0.70 -36.50
N CYS A 15 -8.05 1.78 -36.26
CA CYS A 15 -7.16 2.04 -35.11
C CYS A 15 -6.35 0.89 -34.48
N ALA A 16 -5.53 0.17 -35.27
CA ALA A 16 -4.44 -0.65 -34.72
C ALA A 16 -3.15 0.17 -34.62
N GLY A 17 -3.19 1.26 -33.84
CA GLY A 17 -2.06 2.16 -33.60
C GLY A 17 -2.00 2.52 -32.12
N GLY A 18 -2.05 1.51 -31.24
CA GLY A 18 -1.92 1.73 -29.80
C GLY A 18 -0.51 2.15 -29.44
N TYR A 19 -0.38 3.23 -28.68
CA TYR A 19 0.88 3.62 -28.06
C TYR A 19 1.40 2.48 -27.17
N VAL A 20 2.55 1.90 -27.54
CA VAL A 20 3.26 0.93 -26.70
C VAL A 20 4.12 1.74 -25.72
N PRO A 21 3.92 1.59 -24.39
CA PRO A 21 4.76 2.28 -23.44
C PRO A 21 6.22 1.81 -23.55
N PRO A 22 7.19 2.69 -23.31
CA PRO A 22 8.61 2.31 -23.31
C PRO A 22 8.91 1.33 -22.16
N ASP A 23 9.88 0.44 -22.39
CA ASP A 23 10.20 -0.68 -21.49
C ASP A 23 10.47 -0.24 -20.04
N TRP A 24 11.11 0.91 -19.83
CA TRP A 24 11.41 1.43 -18.49
C TRP A 24 10.14 1.60 -17.64
N GLN A 25 8.99 1.93 -18.24
CA GLN A 25 7.72 2.10 -17.51
C GLN A 25 7.22 0.76 -16.98
N LEU A 26 7.26 -0.28 -17.82
CA LEU A 26 6.84 -1.62 -17.45
C LEU A 26 7.80 -2.22 -16.40
N ASN A 27 9.10 -2.05 -16.60
CA ASN A 27 10.13 -2.52 -15.67
C ASN A 27 10.02 -1.83 -14.31
N ALA A 28 9.89 -0.50 -14.27
CA ALA A 28 9.73 0.25 -13.03
C ALA A 28 8.46 -0.16 -12.28
N HIS A 29 7.33 -0.30 -12.98
CA HIS A 29 6.07 -0.70 -12.34
C HIS A 29 6.13 -2.13 -11.79
N GLY A 30 6.69 -3.07 -12.55
CA GLY A 30 6.88 -4.45 -12.12
C GLY A 30 7.76 -4.54 -10.88
N ALA A 31 8.94 -3.93 -10.93
CA ALA A 31 9.88 -3.90 -9.82
C ALA A 31 9.30 -3.22 -8.57
N LEU A 32 8.52 -2.13 -8.72
CA LEU A 32 7.89 -1.48 -7.58
C LEU A 32 6.86 -2.38 -6.90
N ARG A 33 6.02 -3.07 -7.70
CA ARG A 33 5.04 -4.03 -7.20
C ARG A 33 5.73 -5.18 -6.46
N ASP A 34 6.81 -5.71 -7.03
CA ASP A 34 7.57 -6.82 -6.44
C ASP A 34 8.29 -6.38 -5.16
N SER A 35 8.80 -5.15 -5.12
CA SER A 35 9.37 -4.54 -3.91
C SER A 35 8.35 -4.45 -2.77
N VAL A 36 7.17 -3.89 -3.04
CA VAL A 36 6.08 -3.79 -2.03
C VAL A 36 5.64 -5.18 -1.58
N THR A 37 5.47 -6.12 -2.51
CA THR A 37 5.05 -7.49 -2.18
C THR A 37 6.08 -8.17 -1.29
N ALA A 38 7.36 -8.14 -1.68
CA ALA A 38 8.47 -8.70 -0.92
C ALA A 38 8.56 -8.09 0.48
N TYR A 39 8.34 -6.78 0.60
CA TYR A 39 8.33 -6.09 1.88
C TYR A 39 7.21 -6.60 2.81
N LEU A 40 5.98 -6.67 2.30
CA LEU A 40 4.79 -7.09 3.07
C LEU A 40 4.86 -8.55 3.52
N VAL A 41 5.45 -9.45 2.70
CA VAL A 41 5.68 -10.85 3.11
C VAL A 41 6.90 -11.03 4.02
N GLY A 42 7.66 -9.96 4.27
CA GLY A 42 8.78 -9.95 5.22
C GLY A 42 10.16 -10.23 4.60
N ASN A 43 10.29 -10.28 3.28
CA ASN A 43 11.57 -10.43 2.59
C ASN A 43 12.20 -9.05 2.28
N SER A 44 12.76 -8.41 3.32
CA SER A 44 13.36 -7.07 3.20
C SER A 44 14.49 -6.99 2.17
N LYS A 45 15.33 -8.03 2.07
CA LYS A 45 16.44 -8.04 1.12
C LYS A 45 15.95 -7.94 -0.33
N LEU A 46 14.97 -8.77 -0.69
CA LEU A 46 14.37 -8.70 -2.03
C LEU A 46 13.63 -7.39 -2.24
N ALA A 47 12.92 -6.90 -1.22
CA ALA A 47 12.22 -5.62 -1.29
C ALA A 47 13.17 -4.46 -1.64
N ASP A 48 14.32 -4.38 -0.97
CA ASP A 48 15.33 -3.35 -1.23
C ASP A 48 15.98 -3.50 -2.61
N MET A 49 16.24 -4.73 -3.05
CA MET A 49 16.77 -5.01 -4.39
C MET A 49 15.81 -4.55 -5.50
N GLU A 50 14.54 -4.93 -5.42
CA GLU A 50 13.53 -4.52 -6.41
C GLU A 50 13.23 -3.02 -6.34
N PHE A 51 13.33 -2.41 -5.15
CA PHE A 51 13.21 -0.96 -5.03
C PHE A 51 14.39 -0.23 -5.69
N ALA A 52 15.62 -0.73 -5.51
CA ALA A 52 16.79 -0.19 -6.19
C ALA A 52 16.65 -0.29 -7.72
N ARG A 53 16.10 -1.41 -8.22
CA ARG A 53 15.77 -1.58 -9.64
C ARG A 53 14.74 -0.56 -10.11
N THR A 54 13.64 -0.39 -9.37
CA THR A 54 12.63 0.65 -9.64
C THR A 54 13.27 2.03 -9.79
N ARG A 55 14.15 2.40 -8.84
CA ARG A 55 14.86 3.68 -8.86
C ARG A 55 15.80 3.81 -10.06
N ALA A 56 16.50 2.75 -10.45
CA ALA A 56 17.41 2.77 -11.60
C ALA A 56 16.64 3.00 -12.93
N GLU A 57 15.51 2.31 -13.12
CA GLU A 57 14.66 2.49 -14.30
C GLU A 57 14.15 3.94 -14.40
N ILE A 58 13.65 4.50 -13.30
CA ILE A 58 13.17 5.90 -13.29
C ILE A 58 14.32 6.90 -13.45
N ALA A 59 15.45 6.67 -12.78
CA ALA A 59 16.61 7.56 -12.85
C ALA A 59 17.14 7.70 -14.28
N SER A 60 17.03 6.65 -15.11
CA SER A 60 17.40 6.70 -16.53
C SER A 60 16.63 7.75 -17.34
N THR A 61 15.50 8.23 -16.81
CA THR A 61 14.63 9.23 -17.45
C THR A 61 14.82 10.65 -16.90
N GLY A 62 15.56 10.82 -15.80
CA GLY A 62 15.70 12.11 -15.10
C GLY A 62 14.42 12.62 -14.42
N ARG A 63 13.37 11.78 -14.28
CA ARG A 63 12.07 12.17 -13.73
C ARG A 63 12.03 12.08 -12.20
N ILE A 64 12.41 13.15 -11.54
CA ILE A 64 12.44 13.24 -10.06
C ILE A 64 11.02 13.15 -9.48
N ASP A 65 10.03 13.72 -10.15
CA ASP A 65 8.61 13.61 -9.78
C ASP A 65 8.13 12.15 -9.66
N LEU A 66 8.59 11.29 -10.57
CA LEU A 66 8.27 9.86 -10.51
C LEU A 66 8.99 9.16 -9.36
N LEU A 67 10.24 9.54 -9.05
CA LEU A 67 10.94 9.02 -7.87
C LEU A 67 10.20 9.38 -6.58
N ALA A 68 9.76 10.64 -6.44
CA ALA A 68 8.99 11.09 -5.29
C ALA A 68 7.72 10.23 -5.09
N ARG A 69 6.98 9.97 -6.18
CA ARG A 69 5.82 9.07 -6.15
C ARG A 69 6.17 7.67 -5.67
N THR A 70 7.27 7.09 -6.16
CA THR A 70 7.65 5.72 -5.75
C THR A 70 8.09 5.63 -4.29
N GLU A 71 8.75 6.66 -3.76
CA GLU A 71 9.08 6.74 -2.33
C GLU A 71 7.82 6.86 -1.47
N LEU A 72 6.76 7.53 -1.94
CA LEU A 72 5.46 7.52 -1.26
C LEU A 72 4.80 6.14 -1.26
N VAL A 73 4.91 5.38 -2.35
CA VAL A 73 4.41 3.99 -2.40
C VAL A 73 5.16 3.12 -1.40
N ARG A 74 6.48 3.25 -1.31
CA ARG A 74 7.29 2.57 -0.30
C ARG A 74 6.86 2.98 1.11
N CYS A 75 6.73 4.28 1.37
CA CYS A 75 6.28 4.78 2.67
C CYS A 75 4.90 4.21 3.06
N ALA A 76 3.96 4.15 2.12
CA ALA A 76 2.65 3.56 2.36
C ALA A 76 2.73 2.09 2.78
N ALA A 77 3.63 1.29 2.18
CA ALA A 77 3.86 -0.10 2.60
C ALA A 77 4.40 -0.18 4.05
N HIS A 78 5.30 0.72 4.45
CA HIS A 78 5.78 0.83 5.82
C HIS A 78 4.65 1.20 6.79
N VAL A 79 3.84 2.22 6.47
CA VAL A 79 2.66 2.62 7.27
C VAL A 79 1.65 1.48 7.43
N ALA A 80 1.39 0.71 6.37
CA ALA A 80 0.53 -0.47 6.42
C ALA A 80 1.02 -1.55 7.40
N SER A 81 2.34 -1.55 7.67
CA SER A 81 3.03 -2.44 8.60
C SER A 81 3.33 -1.79 9.96
N LEU A 82 2.74 -0.62 10.25
CA LEU A 82 2.96 0.17 11.47
C LEU A 82 4.42 0.61 11.68
N GLU A 83 5.18 0.75 10.59
CA GLU A 83 6.52 1.33 10.58
C GLU A 83 6.43 2.80 10.15
N PHE A 84 6.46 3.71 11.12
CA PHE A 84 6.34 5.15 10.87
C PHE A 84 7.73 5.80 10.80
N ASN A 85 8.05 6.40 9.65
CA ASN A 85 9.35 7.04 9.40
C ASN A 85 9.22 8.43 8.75
N GLU A 86 8.04 9.04 8.86
CA GLU A 86 7.68 10.35 8.28
C GLU A 86 7.94 10.48 6.77
N CYS A 87 8.03 9.34 6.07
CA CYS A 87 8.40 9.25 4.66
C CYS A 87 9.73 9.98 4.35
N GLY A 88 10.76 9.85 5.20
CA GLY A 88 11.99 10.66 5.12
C GLY A 88 12.66 10.75 3.74
N LEU A 89 12.72 9.66 2.96
CA LEU A 89 13.28 9.70 1.60
C LEU A 89 12.43 10.49 0.61
N TYR A 90 11.10 10.49 0.77
CA TYR A 90 10.22 11.37 0.00
C TYR A 90 10.45 12.83 0.38
N GLN A 91 10.72 13.16 1.65
CA GLN A 91 10.91 14.56 2.06
C GLN A 91 12.04 15.25 1.31
N ILE A 92 13.10 14.51 0.95
CA ILE A 92 14.22 15.02 0.13
C ILE A 92 13.77 15.36 -1.29
N LEU A 93 12.74 14.68 -1.81
CA LEU A 93 12.20 14.84 -3.16
C LEU A 93 10.92 15.67 -3.19
N ALA A 94 10.48 16.20 -2.05
CA ALA A 94 9.16 16.80 -1.91
C ALA A 94 8.99 18.02 -2.82
N GLU A 95 10.06 18.77 -3.11
CA GLU A 95 10.03 19.95 -3.99
C GLU A 95 9.53 19.64 -5.40
N ASP A 96 9.82 18.47 -5.93
CA ASP A 96 9.41 18.03 -7.28
C ASP A 96 8.07 17.30 -7.29
N ALA A 97 7.43 17.10 -6.14
CA ALA A 97 6.17 16.39 -6.01
C ALA A 97 4.97 17.27 -6.39
N THR A 98 3.98 16.63 -7.03
CA THR A 98 2.68 17.24 -7.32
C THR A 98 1.90 17.56 -6.04
N ASP A 99 0.92 18.45 -6.13
CA ASP A 99 0.05 18.78 -4.99
C ASP A 99 -0.67 17.55 -4.42
N SER A 100 -1.09 16.62 -5.28
CA SER A 100 -1.71 15.36 -4.85
C SER A 100 -0.76 14.46 -4.05
N GLU A 101 0.52 14.43 -4.42
CA GLU A 101 1.55 13.65 -3.72
C GLU A 101 1.90 14.30 -2.38
N ARG A 102 2.00 15.63 -2.31
CA ARG A 102 2.20 16.37 -1.06
C ARG A 102 1.06 16.11 -0.07
N VAL A 103 -0.19 16.22 -0.53
CA VAL A 103 -1.36 15.93 0.29
C VAL A 103 -1.37 14.47 0.73
N TYR A 104 -0.98 13.53 -0.14
CA TYR A 104 -0.88 12.13 0.27
C TYR A 104 0.25 11.88 1.28
N ALA A 105 1.37 12.59 1.18
CA ALA A 105 2.45 12.52 2.17
C ALA A 105 2.01 13.02 3.55
N GLU A 106 1.31 14.16 3.60
CA GLU A 106 0.73 14.68 4.84
C GLU A 106 -0.29 13.71 5.45
N TYR A 107 -1.09 13.06 4.61
CA TYR A 107 -1.99 12.00 5.04
C TYR A 107 -1.24 10.82 5.66
N LEU A 108 -0.19 10.30 4.99
CA LEU A 108 0.63 9.18 5.48
C LEU A 108 1.36 9.53 6.78
N ALA A 109 1.73 10.80 6.96
CA ALA A 109 2.38 11.28 8.17
C ALA A 109 1.39 11.59 9.33
N GLY A 110 0.08 11.41 9.12
CA GLY A 110 -0.95 11.73 10.12
C GLY A 110 -1.20 13.23 10.31
N ARG A 111 -0.68 14.09 9.44
CA ARG A 111 -0.83 15.54 9.49
C ARG A 111 -2.09 15.96 8.72
N TRP A 112 -3.24 15.78 9.35
CA TRP A 112 -4.54 16.00 8.69
C TRP A 112 -5.10 17.43 8.82
N ALA A 113 -4.42 18.32 9.54
CA ALA A 113 -4.88 19.69 9.72
C ALA A 113 -4.84 20.46 8.39
N GLY A 114 -5.99 20.96 7.92
CA GLY A 114 -6.09 21.68 6.65
C GLY A 114 -5.88 20.81 5.40
N LEU A 115 -5.92 19.47 5.54
CA LEU A 115 -5.70 18.54 4.44
C LEU A 115 -6.79 18.72 3.36
N ASN A 116 -6.37 18.98 2.12
CA ASN A 116 -7.31 19.05 1.00
C ASN A 116 -7.77 17.64 0.58
N THR A 117 -8.86 17.16 1.17
CA THR A 117 -9.39 15.81 0.94
C THR A 117 -9.75 15.52 -0.51
N ALA A 118 -10.01 16.54 -1.33
CA ALA A 118 -10.29 16.35 -2.76
C ALA A 118 -9.06 15.84 -3.53
N LEU A 119 -7.84 16.16 -3.07
CA LEU A 119 -6.58 15.74 -3.69
C LEU A 119 -6.10 14.35 -3.23
N LEU A 120 -6.72 13.77 -2.20
CA LEU A 120 -6.41 12.42 -1.78
C LEU A 120 -6.88 11.37 -2.79
N PRO A 121 -6.21 10.20 -2.83
CA PRO A 121 -6.78 9.02 -3.47
C PRO A 121 -8.20 8.75 -2.94
N ALA A 122 -9.14 8.50 -3.85
CA ALA A 122 -10.56 8.45 -3.56
C ALA A 122 -10.92 7.51 -2.40
N GLN A 123 -10.21 6.38 -2.30
CA GLN A 123 -10.39 5.38 -1.25
C GLN A 123 -10.10 5.90 0.17
N HIS A 124 -9.29 6.94 0.34
CA HIS A 124 -8.94 7.49 1.66
C HIS A 124 -9.80 8.67 2.09
N ARG A 125 -10.60 9.26 1.18
CA ARG A 125 -11.39 10.46 1.48
C ARG A 125 -12.42 10.23 2.58
N GLY A 126 -13.13 9.09 2.54
CA GLY A 126 -14.10 8.71 3.56
C GLY A 126 -13.47 8.48 4.94
N VAL A 127 -12.20 8.06 4.98
CA VAL A 127 -11.45 7.84 6.23
C VAL A 127 -11.15 9.18 6.91
N VAL A 128 -10.69 10.17 6.16
CA VAL A 128 -10.42 11.52 6.70
C VAL A 128 -11.72 12.22 7.13
N ALA A 129 -12.82 12.00 6.38
CA ALA A 129 -14.13 12.53 6.73
C ALA A 129 -14.76 11.85 7.97
N GLY A 130 -14.17 10.79 8.52
CA GLY A 130 -14.71 10.06 9.66
C GLY A 130 -15.99 9.28 9.35
N ALA A 131 -16.20 8.87 8.10
CA ALA A 131 -17.38 8.13 7.71
C ALA A 131 -17.42 6.74 8.37
N ASP A 132 -18.59 6.36 8.89
CA ASP A 132 -18.79 5.05 9.51
C ASP A 132 -18.48 3.92 8.52
N GLY A 133 -17.69 2.95 8.98
CA GLY A 133 -17.31 1.81 8.14
C GLY A 133 -16.37 2.15 6.97
N ALA A 134 -15.83 3.36 6.87
CA ALA A 134 -14.94 3.78 5.78
C ALA A 134 -13.79 2.80 5.53
N LEU A 135 -13.21 2.23 6.60
CA LEU A 135 -12.14 1.26 6.48
C LEU A 135 -12.59 -0.02 5.73
N ARG A 136 -13.78 -0.54 6.01
CA ARG A 136 -14.30 -1.73 5.30
C ARG A 136 -14.66 -1.43 3.84
N ALA A 137 -15.05 -0.18 3.54
CA ALA A 137 -15.41 0.23 2.19
C ALA A 137 -14.21 0.28 1.22
N ILE A 138 -12.98 0.36 1.75
CA ILE A 138 -11.75 0.29 0.94
C ILE A 138 -11.58 -1.13 0.41
N LYS A 139 -11.66 -1.29 -0.91
CA LYS A 139 -11.57 -2.60 -1.59
C LYS A 139 -10.15 -3.14 -1.64
N ASP A 140 -9.19 -2.29 -2.02
CA ASP A 140 -7.78 -2.65 -2.12
C ASP A 140 -7.21 -2.97 -0.72
N PRO A 141 -6.70 -4.20 -0.46
CA PRO A 141 -6.22 -4.61 0.85
C PRO A 141 -5.06 -3.75 1.36
N LEU A 142 -4.12 -3.35 0.48
CA LEU A 142 -3.00 -2.51 0.89
C LEU A 142 -3.48 -1.13 1.32
N SER A 143 -4.30 -0.46 0.51
CA SER A 143 -4.92 0.82 0.85
C SER A 143 -5.72 0.74 2.15
N ARG A 144 -6.39 -0.40 2.42
CA ARG A 144 -7.09 -0.61 3.69
C ARG A 144 -6.12 -0.64 4.87
N LEU A 145 -5.00 -1.35 4.76
CA LEU A 145 -3.98 -1.38 5.81
C LEU A 145 -3.29 -0.02 5.99
N VAL A 146 -3.05 0.72 4.91
CA VAL A 146 -2.53 2.10 4.98
C VAL A 146 -3.50 2.97 5.79
N ALA A 147 -4.79 2.94 5.48
CA ALA A 147 -5.79 3.70 6.23
C ALA A 147 -5.87 3.30 7.70
N ALA A 148 -5.80 2.00 8.00
CA ALA A 148 -5.75 1.52 9.38
C ALA A 148 -4.48 2.03 10.10
N GLY A 149 -3.32 1.98 9.44
CA GLY A 149 -2.04 2.43 9.97
C GLY A 149 -2.03 3.92 10.29
N VAL A 150 -2.53 4.76 9.38
CA VAL A 150 -2.65 6.21 9.62
C VAL A 150 -3.62 6.51 10.77
N LEU A 151 -4.80 5.87 10.79
CA LEU A 151 -5.76 6.01 11.90
C LEU A 151 -5.16 5.60 13.24
N PHE A 152 -4.34 4.54 13.26
CA PHE A 152 -3.63 4.09 14.45
C PHE A 152 -2.60 5.13 14.90
N GLN A 153 -1.79 5.64 13.97
CA GLN A 153 -0.77 6.66 14.25
C GLN A 153 -1.34 7.91 14.91
N ILE A 154 -2.52 8.35 14.48
CA ILE A 154 -3.20 9.54 15.02
C ILE A 154 -4.15 9.24 16.21
N GLY A 155 -4.14 8.00 16.72
CA GLY A 155 -4.96 7.60 17.87
C GLY A 155 -6.47 7.56 17.62
N ARG A 156 -6.91 7.43 16.36
CA ARG A 156 -8.33 7.40 15.96
C ARG A 156 -8.82 6.02 15.52
N LEU A 157 -7.98 4.99 15.56
CA LEU A 157 -8.39 3.63 15.19
C LEU A 157 -9.23 3.00 16.31
N THR A 158 -10.39 2.47 15.95
CA THR A 158 -11.26 1.74 16.87
C THR A 158 -10.80 0.29 17.08
N PRO A 159 -11.23 -0.41 18.15
CA PRO A 159 -10.91 -1.83 18.34
C PRO A 159 -11.33 -2.71 17.15
N ASN A 160 -12.52 -2.46 16.59
CA ASN A 160 -12.97 -3.13 15.37
C ASN A 160 -12.08 -2.81 14.14
N GLY A 161 -11.46 -1.62 14.10
CA GLY A 161 -10.44 -1.28 13.10
C GLY A 161 -9.20 -2.17 13.19
N VAL A 162 -8.73 -2.49 14.39
CA VAL A 162 -7.63 -3.45 14.62
C VAL A 162 -8.00 -4.83 14.12
N THR A 163 -9.24 -5.29 14.36
CA THR A 163 -9.75 -6.56 13.83
C THR A 163 -9.74 -6.58 12.30
N ILE A 164 -10.24 -5.51 11.66
CA ILE A 164 -10.25 -5.39 10.18
C ILE A 164 -8.83 -5.45 9.62
N ALA A 165 -7.88 -4.73 10.23
CA ALA A 165 -6.50 -4.69 9.76
C ALA A 165 -5.81 -6.05 9.94
N THR A 166 -6.00 -6.70 11.10
CA THR A 166 -5.47 -8.04 11.37
C THR A 166 -6.00 -9.05 10.34
N GLN A 167 -7.31 -9.06 10.08
CA GLN A 167 -7.91 -9.97 9.11
C GLN A 167 -7.40 -9.68 7.69
N THR A 168 -7.33 -8.41 7.31
CA THR A 168 -6.84 -8.00 5.99
C THR A 168 -5.40 -8.48 5.73
N ALA A 169 -4.50 -8.31 6.71
CA ALA A 169 -3.13 -8.81 6.57
C ALA A 169 -3.07 -10.35 6.53
N SER A 170 -3.91 -11.01 7.33
CA SER A 170 -4.01 -12.48 7.37
C SER A 170 -4.51 -13.06 6.04
N ASP A 171 -5.58 -12.50 5.45
CA ASP A 171 -6.18 -12.97 4.19
C ASP A 171 -5.22 -12.86 3.00
N GLN A 172 -4.28 -11.90 3.06
CA GLN A 172 -3.28 -11.70 2.02
C GLN A 172 -1.99 -12.49 2.26
N GLY A 173 -1.84 -13.17 3.39
CA GLY A 173 -0.59 -13.83 3.78
C GLY A 173 0.57 -12.84 4.00
N TRP A 174 0.27 -11.58 4.32
CA TRP A 174 1.29 -10.55 4.53
C TRP A 174 1.83 -10.60 5.95
N ARG A 175 2.86 -11.42 6.14
CA ARG A 175 3.49 -11.69 7.44
C ARG A 175 3.87 -10.42 8.21
N ARG A 176 4.49 -9.43 7.57
CA ARG A 176 5.01 -8.23 8.26
C ARG A 176 3.89 -7.40 8.89
N PRO A 177 2.87 -6.91 8.15
CA PRO A 177 1.76 -6.21 8.78
C PRO A 177 0.94 -7.12 9.69
N LEU A 178 0.81 -8.42 9.41
CA LEU A 178 0.10 -9.35 10.29
C LEU A 178 0.73 -9.39 11.69
N LEU A 179 2.05 -9.52 11.79
CA LEU A 179 2.75 -9.50 13.08
C LEU A 179 2.56 -8.15 13.80
N ALA A 180 2.64 -7.04 13.07
CA ALA A 180 2.43 -5.72 13.65
C ALA A 180 1.02 -5.57 14.28
N TRP A 181 -0.02 -5.98 13.54
CA TRP A 181 -1.41 -5.88 14.02
C TRP A 181 -1.74 -6.88 15.12
N LEU A 182 -1.19 -8.10 15.07
CA LEU A 182 -1.29 -9.06 16.18
C LEU A 182 -0.65 -8.51 17.45
N GLY A 183 0.50 -7.84 17.35
CA GLY A 183 1.15 -7.19 18.49
C GLY A 183 0.31 -6.04 19.08
N VAL A 184 -0.40 -5.27 18.24
CA VAL A 184 -1.37 -4.27 18.72
C VAL A 184 -2.53 -4.94 19.45
N ALA A 185 -3.10 -6.01 18.89
CA ALA A 185 -4.22 -6.72 19.49
C ALA A 185 -3.84 -7.38 20.83
N ALA A 186 -2.66 -8.01 20.92
CA ALA A 186 -2.16 -8.63 22.14
C ALA A 186 -2.03 -7.62 23.28
N ARG A 187 -1.38 -6.47 23.02
CA ARG A 187 -1.24 -5.39 24.00
C ARG A 187 -2.60 -4.86 24.46
N SER A 188 -3.57 -4.74 23.55
CA SER A 188 -4.93 -4.31 23.91
C SER A 188 -5.62 -5.32 24.83
N ALA A 189 -5.49 -6.62 24.57
CA ALA A 189 -6.07 -7.66 25.41
C ALA A 189 -5.45 -7.68 26.82
N GLU A 190 -4.13 -7.53 26.91
CA GLU A 190 -3.41 -7.40 28.18
C GLU A 190 -3.87 -6.19 29.00
N GLN A 191 -4.02 -5.02 28.36
CA GLN A 191 -4.50 -3.80 29.00
C GLN A 191 -5.94 -3.93 29.52
N LEU A 192 -6.77 -4.73 28.85
CA LEU A 192 -8.14 -5.03 29.28
C LEU A 192 -8.21 -6.17 30.31
N GLY A 193 -7.08 -6.81 30.62
CA GLY A 193 -7.02 -7.95 31.55
C GLY A 193 -7.52 -9.28 30.96
N ASP A 194 -7.76 -9.34 29.65
CA ASP A 194 -8.23 -10.55 28.96
C ASP A 194 -7.05 -11.47 28.62
N LYS A 195 -6.63 -12.25 29.63
CA LYS A 195 -5.48 -13.15 29.54
C LYS A 195 -5.68 -14.27 28.53
N ASP A 196 -6.91 -14.78 28.38
CA ASP A 196 -7.20 -15.89 27.49
C ASP A 196 -7.09 -15.45 26.03
N GLU A 197 -7.61 -14.26 25.70
CA GLU A 197 -7.45 -13.66 24.38
C GLU A 197 -5.99 -13.32 24.09
N ALA A 198 -5.26 -12.75 25.04
CA ALA A 198 -3.83 -12.45 24.88
C ALA A 198 -3.02 -13.72 24.54
N LEU A 199 -3.25 -14.82 25.28
CA LEU A 199 -2.60 -16.11 24.99
C LEU A 199 -3.00 -16.68 23.62
N ARG A 200 -4.25 -16.50 23.19
CA ARG A 200 -4.70 -16.91 21.86
C ARG A 200 -4.00 -16.12 20.76
N ILE A 201 -3.85 -14.81 20.92
CA ILE A 201 -3.13 -13.97 19.98
C ILE A 201 -1.65 -14.33 19.97
N GLN A 202 -1.04 -14.62 21.12
CA GLN A 202 0.36 -15.02 21.21
C GLN A 202 0.63 -16.30 20.40
N ARG A 203 -0.21 -17.33 20.51
CA ARG A 203 -0.08 -18.55 19.68
C ARG A 203 -0.11 -18.26 18.17
N ARG A 204 -0.88 -17.25 17.74
CA ARG A 204 -0.90 -16.83 16.33
C ARG A 204 0.40 -16.13 15.93
N ILE A 205 0.99 -15.33 16.82
CA ILE A 205 2.29 -14.70 16.60
C ILE A 205 3.37 -15.77 16.48
N ASP A 206 3.40 -16.74 17.39
CA ASP A 206 4.38 -17.83 17.41
C ASP A 206 4.32 -18.67 16.12
N LEU A 207 3.10 -19.01 15.67
CA LEU A 207 2.87 -19.66 14.37
C LEU A 207 3.43 -18.87 13.20
N VAL A 208 3.14 -17.55 13.14
CA VAL A 208 3.62 -16.70 12.05
C VAL A 208 5.14 -16.57 12.09
N LEU A 209 5.75 -16.55 13.28
CA LEU A 209 7.19 -16.51 13.47
C LEU A 209 7.89 -17.85 13.18
N GLY A 210 7.15 -18.97 13.23
CA GLY A 210 7.69 -20.32 13.07
C GLY A 210 8.37 -20.84 14.34
N VAL A 211 7.90 -20.41 15.52
CA VAL A 211 8.46 -20.81 16.83
C VAL A 211 7.86 -22.13 17.34
N ASP A 212 6.94 -22.72 16.57
CA ASP A 212 6.21 -23.94 16.92
C ASP A 212 7.08 -25.21 16.79
N GLY A 213 8.06 -25.39 17.66
CA GLY A 213 8.65 -26.68 18.06
C GLY A 213 9.28 -27.61 17.01
N GLU A 214 9.21 -27.31 15.70
CA GLU A 214 9.83 -28.10 14.65
C GLU A 214 11.29 -27.65 14.47
N PRO A 215 12.27 -28.59 14.54
CA PRO A 215 13.65 -28.25 14.27
C PRO A 215 13.78 -27.80 12.80
N SER A 216 14.29 -26.59 12.62
CA SER A 216 14.67 -26.01 11.33
C SER A 216 15.37 -27.04 10.45
N ARG A 217 14.74 -27.40 9.32
CA ARG A 217 15.39 -28.15 8.23
C ARG A 217 16.09 -27.20 7.27
#